data_AF-A0A7L2EMH8-F1
#
_entry.id   AF-A0A7L2EMH8-F1
#
_cell.length_a   1.000
_cell.length_b   1.000
_cell.length_c   1.000
_cell.angle_alpha   90.00
_cell.angle_beta   90.00
_cell.angle_gamma   90.00
#
_symmetry.space_group_name_H-M   'P 1'
#
loop_
_entity.id
_entity.type
_entity.pdbx_description
1 polymer ?
#
loop_
_entity_poly.entity_id
_entity_poly.type
_entity_poly.pdbx_seq_one_letter_code
_entity_poly.pdbx_strand_id
1 'polypeptide(L)'
;WGVGLAAPRSCVADLSRNRSLSLGWCAGPEEPPPAFYGGEIVAFPLSGGGGTMAALGSDSWWKKTLYLTGGALLAAAAYLLHELLAIRKEEELDSKDAIILHQFSRPRNGVPSLSPFCLKMETYLRMADLPYQNYFDGKLSPQGKMPWIEYNHKKVSGTEFIIDFLEEKLGVNLNKHLGPHERAVSRAVTKMVEEHLYWTLAYCQWVENLHETQKMVSLFGPFSDLLKWIFCHLTKGIVKREMYGHGIGRFSEEEMYTLMEKDMRTLAGLLGDKKYIMGSTVSTVDATVFGHLAQAMWTLPGTRPERLIKGELINLAMYCERIRRKFWPEWHHDDDNTLYESEESSEASKTYSPLQDFSFYSRTETFDEEGNSISQTPDTDYTGHSLFDSDVDMDEYRDHEQCK
;
A
#
# COMPACT_ATOMS: atom_id res chain seq x y z
N TRP A 1 -16.09 8.37 5.24
CA TRP A 1 -16.89 8.97 4.15
C TRP A 1 -17.50 10.24 4.67
N GLY A 2 -17.18 11.38 4.07
CA GLY A 2 -17.51 12.70 4.61
C GLY A 2 -16.73 13.77 3.87
N VAL A 3 -17.17 14.09 2.65
CA VAL A 3 -16.65 15.21 1.86
C VAL A 3 -17.81 16.17 1.65
N GLY A 4 -17.69 17.36 2.20
CA GLY A 4 -18.69 18.42 2.01
C GLY A 4 -18.68 18.92 0.57
N LEU A 5 -19.85 18.93 -0.07
CA LEU A 5 -20.05 19.61 -1.34
C LEU A 5 -20.15 21.12 -1.10
N ALA A 6 -19.03 21.82 -1.28
CA ALA A 6 -19.04 23.27 -1.40
C ALA A 6 -19.55 23.66 -2.80
N ALA A 7 -20.72 24.30 -2.86
CA ALA A 7 -21.29 24.85 -4.08
C ALA A 7 -21.37 26.39 -4.00
N PRO A 8 -21.05 27.13 -5.07
CA PRO A 8 -21.55 28.48 -5.27
C PRO A 8 -22.88 28.46 -6.05
N ARG A 9 -23.79 29.37 -5.68
CA ARG A 9 -25.16 29.53 -6.20
C ARG A 9 -25.14 30.14 -7.61
N SER A 10 -26.17 29.95 -8.43
CA SER A 10 -27.31 30.89 -8.45
C SER A 10 -28.64 30.23 -8.83
N CYS A 11 -29.73 30.79 -8.30
CA CYS A 11 -31.09 30.28 -8.47
C CYS A 11 -31.78 30.89 -9.71
N VAL A 12 -32.57 30.09 -10.42
CA VAL A 12 -33.84 30.54 -11.00
C VAL A 12 -34.89 29.48 -10.65
N ALA A 13 -35.96 29.90 -9.98
CA ALA A 13 -37.12 29.06 -9.76
C ALA A 13 -38.23 29.53 -10.70
N ASP A 14 -38.85 28.59 -11.42
CA ASP A 14 -40.17 28.81 -12.00
C ASP A 14 -41.07 27.65 -11.57
N LEU A 15 -42.28 27.98 -11.14
CA LEU A 15 -43.08 27.17 -10.24
C LEU A 15 -44.53 27.15 -10.71
N SER A 16 -44.81 26.34 -11.73
CA SER A 16 -46.18 26.00 -12.08
C SER A 16 -46.31 24.55 -12.59
N ARG A 17 -47.06 23.73 -11.84
CA ARG A 17 -48.38 23.23 -12.29
C ARG A 17 -48.87 22.08 -11.40
N ASN A 18 -49.92 22.39 -10.64
CA ASN A 18 -50.71 21.50 -9.80
C ASN A 18 -51.00 20.11 -10.41
N ARG A 19 -50.96 19.08 -9.56
CA ARG A 19 -52.06 18.10 -9.42
C ARG A 19 -51.96 17.32 -8.10
N SER A 20 -52.71 17.79 -7.11
CA SER A 20 -53.06 17.01 -5.91
C SER A 20 -54.35 16.22 -6.17
N LEU A 21 -54.36 14.92 -5.85
CA LEU A 21 -55.59 14.14 -5.69
C LEU A 21 -55.87 13.99 -4.19
N SER A 22 -57.00 14.53 -3.74
CA SER A 22 -57.51 14.33 -2.39
C SER A 22 -58.83 13.56 -2.49
N LEU A 23 -58.91 12.42 -1.82
CA LEU A 23 -60.15 11.64 -1.72
C LEU A 23 -60.75 11.89 -0.33
N GLY A 24 -61.75 12.79 -0.27
CA GLY A 24 -62.47 13.09 0.96
C GLY A 24 -63.76 12.29 1.08
N TRP A 25 -64.00 11.70 2.25
CA TRP A 25 -65.34 11.27 2.66
C TRP A 25 -66.16 12.48 3.13
N CYS A 26 -67.46 12.54 2.81
CA CYS A 26 -68.58 12.65 3.78
C CYS A 26 -69.93 13.05 3.13
N ALA A 27 -71.01 12.48 3.72
CA ALA A 27 -72.39 12.99 3.84
C ALA A 27 -73.35 13.07 2.62
N GLY A 28 -74.62 12.70 2.86
CA GLY A 28 -75.80 12.88 1.99
C GLY A 28 -76.51 14.23 2.21
N PRO A 29 -77.83 14.39 1.92
CA PRO A 29 -78.89 13.70 2.71
C PRO A 29 -80.23 13.37 1.95
N GLU A 30 -81.29 13.06 2.75
CA GLU A 30 -82.74 12.90 2.43
C GLU A 30 -83.17 11.56 1.78
N GLU A 31 -84.36 10.95 1.99
CA GLU A 31 -85.53 11.12 2.92
C GLU A 31 -86.28 9.74 3.09
N PRO A 32 -87.24 9.54 4.05
CA PRO A 32 -87.67 8.20 4.54
C PRO A 32 -89.15 7.77 4.19
N PRO A 33 -89.91 6.95 4.98
CA PRO A 33 -90.36 5.61 4.57
C PRO A 33 -91.92 5.42 4.59
N PRO A 34 -92.47 4.18 4.53
CA PRO A 34 -92.79 3.50 5.82
C PRO A 34 -92.72 1.95 5.86
N ALA A 35 -92.70 1.48 7.12
CA ALA A 35 -92.68 0.12 7.68
C ALA A 35 -93.47 -1.03 7.01
N PHE A 36 -93.00 -2.27 7.25
CA PHE A 36 -93.84 -3.38 7.74
C PHE A 36 -93.04 -4.40 8.59
N TYR A 37 -93.76 -5.18 9.41
CA TYR A 37 -93.27 -6.15 10.40
C TYR A 37 -92.70 -7.45 9.78
N GLY A 38 -91.85 -8.16 10.54
CA GLY A 38 -91.59 -9.59 10.32
C GLY A 38 -90.23 -10.04 10.84
N GLY A 39 -90.17 -10.67 12.01
CA GLY A 39 -88.97 -11.34 12.50
C GLY A 39 -89.09 -12.85 12.31
N GLU A 40 -87.99 -13.52 11.97
CA GLU A 40 -87.87 -14.97 12.09
C GLU A 40 -86.43 -15.35 12.47
N ILE A 41 -86.30 -16.07 13.59
CA ILE A 41 -85.03 -16.63 14.06
C ILE A 41 -84.95 -18.06 13.52
N VAL A 42 -84.10 -18.28 12.52
CA VAL A 42 -83.86 -19.63 11.97
C VAL A 42 -82.64 -20.24 12.65
N ALA A 43 -82.89 -21.01 13.71
CA ALA A 43 -81.87 -21.86 14.34
C ALA A 43 -81.87 -23.24 13.69
N PHE A 44 -80.74 -23.66 13.11
CA PHE A 44 -80.52 -25.04 12.66
C PHE A 44 -79.81 -25.85 13.74
N PRO A 45 -80.26 -27.11 14.03
CA PRO A 45 -79.73 -27.88 15.14
C PRO A 45 -78.38 -28.55 14.84
N LEU A 46 -77.58 -28.69 15.89
CA LEU A 46 -76.34 -29.49 15.90
C LEU A 46 -76.63 -30.96 15.55
N SER A 47 -75.89 -31.48 14.57
CA SER A 47 -75.69 -32.92 14.40
C SER A 47 -74.22 -33.24 14.68
N GLY A 48 -73.99 -34.09 15.67
CA GLY A 48 -72.64 -34.50 16.06
C GLY A 48 -72.06 -35.53 15.10
N GLY A 49 -70.97 -35.20 14.43
CA GLY A 49 -70.12 -36.14 13.70
C GLY A 49 -68.70 -36.06 14.25
N GLY A 50 -68.14 -37.20 14.65
CA GLY A 50 -66.80 -37.29 15.23
C GLY A 50 -65.71 -36.94 14.21
N GLY A 51 -65.39 -35.64 14.09
CA GLY A 51 -64.25 -35.13 13.35
C GLY A 51 -62.97 -35.39 14.13
N THR A 52 -62.14 -36.28 13.61
CA THR A 52 -60.74 -36.55 13.98
C THR A 52 -60.03 -35.37 14.66
N MET A 53 -59.39 -35.63 15.81
CA MET A 53 -58.33 -34.75 16.31
C MET A 53 -57.14 -34.82 15.34
N ALA A 54 -57.20 -34.03 14.28
CA ALA A 54 -56.04 -33.67 13.51
C ALA A 54 -55.11 -32.88 14.44
N ALA A 55 -54.06 -33.54 14.93
CA ALA A 55 -52.97 -32.90 15.61
C ALA A 55 -52.26 -31.96 14.62
N LEU A 56 -52.78 -30.72 14.53
CA LEU A 56 -52.04 -29.57 14.01
C LEU A 56 -50.70 -29.55 14.72
N GLY A 57 -49.63 -29.81 13.96
CA GLY A 57 -48.29 -30.00 14.50
C GLY A 57 -47.94 -28.82 15.39
N SER A 58 -47.84 -29.07 16.70
CA SER A 58 -47.43 -28.05 17.68
C SER A 58 -45.97 -27.72 17.42
N ASP A 59 -45.77 -26.76 16.53
CA ASP A 59 -44.48 -26.16 16.22
C ASP A 59 -44.09 -25.30 17.44
N SER A 60 -43.57 -26.02 18.43
CA SER A 60 -43.90 -25.77 19.83
C SER A 60 -43.43 -24.40 20.28
N TRP A 61 -44.35 -23.61 20.87
CA TRP A 61 -44.11 -22.22 21.23
C TRP A 61 -42.84 -22.03 22.08
N TRP A 62 -42.55 -22.97 22.99
CA TRP A 62 -41.31 -22.96 23.79
C TRP A 62 -40.04 -23.10 22.94
N LYS A 63 -40.05 -23.83 21.82
CA LYS A 63 -38.91 -23.90 20.89
C LYS A 63 -38.68 -22.55 20.22
N LYS A 64 -39.75 -21.90 19.74
CA LYS A 64 -39.67 -20.56 19.12
C LYS A 64 -39.14 -19.52 20.11
N THR A 65 -39.65 -19.53 21.34
CA THR A 65 -39.14 -18.70 22.44
C THR A 65 -37.67 -19.01 22.73
N LEU A 66 -37.28 -20.29 22.83
CA LEU A 66 -35.90 -20.71 23.08
C LEU A 66 -34.93 -20.27 21.99
N TYR A 67 -35.31 -20.32 20.71
CA TYR A 67 -34.52 -19.80 19.60
C TYR A 67 -34.39 -18.28 19.65
N LEU A 68 -35.47 -17.56 19.97
CA LEU A 68 -35.46 -16.10 20.13
C LEU A 68 -34.59 -15.65 21.31
N THR A 69 -34.77 -16.24 22.50
CA THR A 69 -33.98 -15.90 23.69
C THR A 69 -32.53 -16.36 23.56
N GLY A 70 -32.29 -17.56 23.01
CA GLY A 70 -30.94 -18.07 22.76
C GLY A 70 -30.18 -17.25 21.71
N GLY A 71 -30.85 -16.86 20.63
CA GLY A 71 -30.29 -15.97 19.60
C GLY A 71 -29.96 -14.58 20.15
N ALA A 72 -30.85 -13.99 20.95
CA ALA A 72 -30.61 -12.70 21.60
C ALA A 72 -29.44 -12.77 22.60
N LEU A 73 -29.32 -13.86 23.37
CA LEU A 73 -28.25 -14.05 24.35
C LEU A 73 -26.90 -14.31 23.68
N LEU A 74 -26.88 -15.05 22.56
CA LEU A 74 -25.68 -15.20 21.71
C LEU A 74 -25.27 -13.86 21.06
N ALA A 75 -26.22 -13.06 20.58
CA ALA A 75 -25.94 -11.74 20.03
C ALA A 75 -25.38 -10.78 21.09
N ALA A 76 -25.93 -10.78 22.31
CA ALA A 76 -25.42 -10.00 23.43
C ALA A 76 -24.02 -10.46 23.87
N ALA A 77 -23.77 -11.77 23.93
CA ALA A 77 -22.45 -12.31 24.23
C ALA A 77 -21.41 -11.96 23.15
N ALA A 78 -21.79 -12.00 21.86
CA ALA A 78 -20.94 -11.58 20.76
C ALA A 78 -20.65 -10.06 20.78
N TYR A 79 -21.63 -9.24 21.14
CA TYR A 79 -21.45 -7.80 21.32
C TYR A 79 -20.50 -7.48 22.48
N LEU A 80 -20.72 -8.08 23.66
CA LEU A 80 -19.84 -7.92 24.81
C LEU A 80 -18.42 -8.43 24.54
N LEU A 81 -18.26 -9.54 23.81
CA LEU A 81 -16.95 -10.02 23.39
C LEU A 81 -16.28 -9.03 22.43
N HIS A 82 -17.02 -8.46 21.47
CA HIS A 82 -16.51 -7.42 20.57
C HIS A 82 -16.10 -6.16 21.33
N GLU A 83 -16.88 -5.73 22.32
CA GLU A 83 -16.61 -4.57 23.18
C GLU A 83 -15.38 -4.80 24.07
N LEU A 84 -15.25 -5.97 24.71
CA LEU A 84 -14.06 -6.35 25.48
C LEU A 84 -12.80 -6.46 24.60
N LEU A 85 -12.93 -6.97 23.38
CA LEU A 85 -11.83 -7.00 22.40
C LEU A 85 -11.46 -5.59 21.93
N ALA A 86 -12.43 -4.68 21.79
CA ALA A 86 -12.17 -3.28 21.47
C ALA A 86 -11.44 -2.58 22.63
N ILE A 87 -11.88 -2.76 23.87
CA ILE A 87 -11.24 -2.19 25.07
C ILE A 87 -9.81 -2.70 25.22
N ARG A 88 -9.56 -4.02 25.16
CA ARG A 88 -8.20 -4.57 25.22
C ARG A 88 -7.30 -4.01 24.11
N LYS A 89 -7.87 -3.79 22.92
CA LYS A 89 -7.14 -3.21 21.79
C LYS A 89 -6.84 -1.74 22.01
N GLU A 90 -7.72 -0.99 22.65
CA GLU A 90 -7.46 0.38 23.11
C GLU A 90 -6.41 0.42 24.23
N GLU A 91 -6.40 -0.53 25.17
CA GLU A 91 -5.34 -0.66 26.19
C GLU A 91 -3.96 -1.00 25.59
N GLU A 92 -3.91 -1.84 24.54
CA GLU A 92 -2.67 -2.17 23.82
C GLU A 92 -2.12 -0.96 23.04
N LEU A 93 -3.02 -0.12 22.49
CA LEU A 93 -2.71 1.18 21.88
C LEU A 93 -2.34 2.25 22.92
N ASP A 94 -2.88 2.19 24.15
CA ASP A 94 -2.55 3.08 25.27
C ASP A 94 -1.27 2.67 26.03
N SER A 95 -0.47 1.78 25.43
CA SER A 95 0.91 1.59 25.86
C SER A 95 1.71 2.88 25.61
N LYS A 96 1.87 3.67 26.67
CA LYS A 96 2.83 4.78 26.70
C LYS A 96 4.18 4.31 26.17
N ASP A 97 4.78 5.15 25.34
CA ASP A 97 6.02 4.91 24.60
C ASP A 97 5.99 3.83 23.50
N ALA A 98 4.82 3.27 23.14
CA ALA A 98 4.66 2.46 21.92
C ALA A 98 4.45 3.34 20.67
N ILE A 99 5.16 3.03 19.57
CA ILE A 99 4.86 3.60 18.25
C ILE A 99 3.80 2.73 17.58
N ILE A 100 2.63 3.29 17.31
CA ILE A 100 1.57 2.62 16.55
C ILE A 100 1.66 3.07 15.10
N LEU A 101 1.98 2.16 14.18
CA LEU A 101 2.03 2.41 12.75
C LEU A 101 0.69 2.03 12.09
N HIS A 102 -0.10 3.04 11.72
CA HIS A 102 -1.30 2.86 10.92
C HIS A 102 -0.95 2.77 9.44
N GLN A 103 -1.25 1.62 8.82
CA GLN A 103 -0.97 1.35 7.41
C GLN A 103 -1.97 0.37 6.78
N PHE A 104 -1.88 0.17 5.46
CA PHE A 104 -2.74 -0.76 4.73
C PHE A 104 -2.46 -2.22 5.12
N SER A 105 -3.50 -3.06 5.07
CA SER A 105 -3.41 -4.49 5.34
C SER A 105 -2.40 -5.20 4.44
N ARG A 106 -1.69 -6.19 5.00
CA ARG A 106 -0.75 -7.05 4.25
C ARG A 106 -1.44 -7.70 3.04
N PRO A 107 -0.90 -7.61 1.82
CA PRO A 107 -1.40 -8.34 0.66
C PRO A 107 -1.19 -9.86 0.77
N ARG A 108 -1.84 -10.61 -0.11
CA ARG A 108 -1.87 -12.09 -0.07
C ARG A 108 -0.59 -12.78 -0.54
N ASN A 109 0.28 -12.09 -1.27
CA ASN A 109 1.54 -12.61 -1.82
C ASN A 109 2.75 -12.44 -0.87
N GLY A 110 2.52 -12.35 0.45
CA GLY A 110 3.58 -12.29 1.46
C GLY A 110 4.34 -10.95 1.58
N VAL A 111 4.33 -10.09 0.55
CA VAL A 111 5.03 -8.80 0.64
C VAL A 111 4.41 -7.91 1.73
N PRO A 112 5.18 -7.02 2.40
CA PRO A 112 4.63 -6.28 3.53
C PRO A 112 3.59 -5.22 3.14
N SER A 113 3.66 -4.64 1.95
CA SER A 113 2.75 -3.56 1.54
C SER A 113 2.74 -3.30 0.04
N LEU A 114 1.54 -3.13 -0.54
CA LEU A 114 1.30 -2.60 -1.90
C LEU A 114 1.38 -1.06 -1.96
N SER A 115 1.60 -0.39 -0.84
CA SER A 115 1.91 1.04 -0.76
C SER A 115 3.40 1.23 -0.49
N PRO A 116 4.16 1.88 -1.39
CA PRO A 116 5.59 2.08 -1.20
C PRO A 116 5.90 3.02 -0.03
N PHE A 117 5.01 3.99 0.26
CA PHE A 117 5.13 4.86 1.44
C PHE A 117 4.97 4.10 2.76
N CYS A 118 4.07 3.11 2.83
CA CYS A 118 3.91 2.28 4.02
C CYS A 118 5.14 1.36 4.21
N LEU A 119 5.63 0.75 3.11
CA LEU A 119 6.85 -0.07 3.14
C LEU A 119 8.10 0.75 3.51
N LYS A 120 8.24 1.98 2.99
CA LYS A 120 9.27 2.95 3.39
C LYS A 120 9.23 3.19 4.90
N MET A 121 8.06 3.52 5.44
CA MET A 121 7.96 3.92 6.85
C MET A 121 8.26 2.76 7.79
N GLU A 122 7.73 1.57 7.51
CA GLU A 122 8.02 0.39 8.32
C GLU A 122 9.49 -0.04 8.20
N THR A 123 10.07 0.02 7.00
CA THR A 123 11.50 -0.24 6.79
C THR A 123 12.37 0.77 7.55
N TYR A 124 12.00 2.05 7.59
CA TYR A 124 12.71 3.06 8.40
C TYR A 124 12.68 2.71 9.88
N LEU A 125 11.52 2.35 10.46
CA LEU A 125 11.42 1.97 11.87
C LEU A 125 12.34 0.78 12.20
N ARG A 126 12.40 -0.23 11.32
CA ARG A 126 13.31 -1.37 11.45
C ARG A 126 14.78 -1.02 11.25
N MET A 127 15.11 -0.12 10.32
CA MET A 127 16.48 0.39 10.15
C MET A 127 16.95 1.21 11.36
N ALA A 128 16.01 1.88 12.03
CA ALA A 128 16.21 2.67 13.24
C ALA A 128 16.20 1.84 14.54
N ASP A 129 15.92 0.53 14.47
CA ASP A 129 15.74 -0.36 15.63
C ASP A 129 14.69 0.16 16.64
N LEU A 130 13.65 0.81 16.12
CA LEU A 130 12.56 1.37 16.91
C LEU A 130 11.45 0.31 17.10
N PRO A 131 11.00 0.01 18.33
CA PRO A 131 9.87 -0.88 18.55
C PRO A 131 8.57 -0.21 18.11
N TYR A 132 7.74 -0.95 17.37
CA TYR A 132 6.45 -0.46 16.88
C TYR A 132 5.43 -1.59 16.76
N GLN A 133 4.15 -1.23 16.77
CA GLN A 133 3.03 -2.11 16.51
C GLN A 133 2.34 -1.73 15.20
N ASN A 134 1.88 -2.71 14.43
CA ASN A 134 1.16 -2.48 13.18
C ASN A 134 -0.36 -2.45 13.38
N TYR A 135 -1.02 -1.43 12.84
CA TYR A 135 -2.47 -1.28 12.92
C TYR A 135 -3.10 -1.18 11.53
N PHE A 136 -3.78 -2.25 11.13
CA PHE A 136 -4.37 -2.44 9.80
C PHE A 136 -5.88 -2.09 9.78
N ASP A 137 -6.26 -0.92 10.28
CA ASP A 137 -7.67 -0.49 10.32
C ASP A 137 -8.16 0.24 9.06
N GLY A 138 -7.26 0.52 8.11
CA GLY A 138 -7.56 1.24 6.87
C GLY A 138 -7.99 2.70 7.08
N LYS A 139 -7.83 3.26 8.29
CA LYS A 139 -8.17 4.66 8.55
C LYS A 139 -7.08 5.58 8.00
N LEU A 140 -7.46 6.45 7.07
CA LEU A 140 -6.58 7.50 6.60
C LEU A 140 -6.31 8.54 7.72
N SER A 141 -5.14 9.17 7.67
CA SER A 141 -4.84 10.36 8.47
C SER A 141 -5.82 11.52 8.18
N PRO A 142 -5.87 12.58 9.00
CA PRO A 142 -6.67 13.79 8.70
C PRO A 142 -6.42 14.39 7.31
N GLN A 143 -5.24 14.17 6.74
CA GLN A 143 -4.79 14.61 5.42
C GLN A 143 -5.13 13.61 4.30
N GLY A 144 -5.89 12.54 4.60
CA GLY A 144 -6.30 11.53 3.63
C GLY A 144 -5.18 10.58 3.17
N LYS A 145 -4.05 10.52 3.88
CA LYS A 145 -2.88 9.68 3.51
C LYS A 145 -2.58 8.58 4.53
N MET A 146 -1.87 7.54 4.08
CA MET A 146 -1.19 6.54 4.90
C MET A 146 0.25 6.39 4.37
N PRO A 147 1.22 6.00 5.21
CA PRO A 147 1.08 5.67 6.63
C PRO A 147 0.96 6.92 7.51
N TRP A 148 0.54 6.71 8.76
CA TRP A 148 0.63 7.69 9.84
C TRP A 148 0.91 6.96 11.16
N ILE A 149 1.41 7.68 12.17
CA ILE A 149 1.69 7.09 13.49
C ILE A 149 0.88 7.75 14.60
N GLU A 150 0.63 6.98 15.66
CA GLU A 150 0.30 7.48 16.98
C GLU A 150 1.44 7.13 17.95
N TYR A 151 1.88 8.11 18.74
CA TYR A 151 2.92 7.93 19.77
C TYR A 151 2.63 8.89 20.92
N ASN A 152 2.46 8.37 22.14
CA ASN A 152 2.06 9.14 23.32
C ASN A 152 0.86 10.07 23.05
N HIS A 153 -0.22 9.51 22.50
CA HIS A 153 -1.46 10.16 22.05
C HIS A 153 -1.31 11.23 20.95
N LYS A 154 -0.10 11.49 20.44
CA LYS A 154 0.13 12.43 19.35
C LYS A 154 0.07 11.70 18.01
N LYS A 155 -0.83 12.15 17.14
CA LYS A 155 -0.98 11.66 15.76
C LYS A 155 -0.11 12.46 14.81
N VAL A 156 0.73 11.78 14.03
CA VAL A 156 1.68 12.40 13.09
C VAL A 156 1.56 11.73 11.73
N SER A 157 1.50 12.55 10.67
CA SER A 157 1.11 12.16 9.32
C SER A 157 2.08 12.72 8.28
N GLY A 158 2.38 11.93 7.24
CA GLY A 158 3.36 12.29 6.22
C GLY A 158 4.77 11.84 6.62
N THR A 159 5.39 11.03 5.76
CA THR A 159 6.62 10.26 6.07
C THR A 159 7.78 11.15 6.53
N GLU A 160 8.00 12.31 5.91
CA GLU A 160 9.02 13.29 6.35
C GLU A 160 8.75 13.78 7.78
N PHE A 161 7.55 14.28 8.07
CA PHE A 161 7.19 14.77 9.41
C PHE A 161 7.17 13.70 10.50
N ILE A 162 6.89 12.44 10.13
CA ILE A 162 6.97 11.29 11.05
C ILE A 162 8.43 11.03 11.41
N ILE A 163 9.34 11.03 10.42
CA ILE A 163 10.77 10.85 10.64
C ILE A 163 11.33 12.00 11.49
N ASP A 164 11.06 13.25 11.14
CA ASP A 164 11.50 14.42 11.91
C ASP A 164 11.02 14.38 13.37
N PHE A 165 9.76 13.96 13.58
CA PHE A 165 9.18 13.82 14.92
C PHE A 165 9.82 12.70 15.74
N LEU A 166 10.10 11.55 15.14
CA LEU A 166 10.78 10.43 15.82
C LEU A 166 12.25 10.78 16.12
N GLU A 167 12.92 11.51 15.22
CA GLU A 167 14.26 12.07 15.49
C GLU A 167 14.22 13.06 16.67
N GLU A 168 13.23 13.96 16.73
CA GLU A 168 13.05 14.92 17.84
C GLU A 168 12.76 14.23 19.19
N LYS A 169 11.93 13.17 19.19
CA LYS A 169 11.46 12.52 20.43
C LYS A 169 12.34 11.37 20.94
N LEU A 170 12.98 10.63 20.04
CA LEU A 170 13.73 9.41 20.37
C LEU A 170 15.22 9.53 20.03
N GLY A 171 15.66 10.59 19.35
CA GLY A 171 17.06 10.84 19.02
C GLY A 171 17.64 9.97 17.91
N VAL A 172 16.82 9.16 17.22
CA VAL A 172 17.29 8.16 16.25
C VAL A 172 17.41 8.72 14.84
N ASN A 173 18.53 9.37 14.55
CA ASN A 173 18.82 9.94 13.23
C ASN A 173 19.70 8.99 12.38
N LEU A 174 19.11 8.37 11.34
CA LEU A 174 19.84 7.50 10.39
C LEU A 174 20.84 8.28 9.53
N ASN A 175 20.58 9.56 9.28
CA ASN A 175 21.42 10.46 8.49
C ASN A 175 22.57 11.09 9.30
N LYS A 176 22.82 10.66 10.55
CA LYS A 176 23.81 11.28 11.45
C LYS A 176 25.23 11.28 10.89
N HIS A 177 25.53 10.29 10.05
CA HIS A 177 26.82 10.08 9.41
C HIS A 177 26.98 10.86 8.09
N LEU A 178 25.90 11.44 7.55
CA LEU A 178 25.92 12.17 6.29
C LEU A 178 26.28 13.64 6.50
N GLY A 179 27.24 14.14 5.72
CA GLY A 179 27.58 15.56 5.63
C GLY A 179 26.51 16.41 4.92
N PRO A 180 26.62 17.75 4.94
CA PRO A 180 25.60 18.64 4.36
C PRO A 180 25.29 18.38 2.88
N HIS A 181 26.32 18.13 2.06
CA HIS A 181 26.16 17.80 0.64
C HIS A 181 25.44 16.46 0.45
N GLU A 182 25.83 15.44 1.21
CA GLU A 182 25.21 14.11 1.17
C GLU A 182 23.74 14.14 1.59
N ARG A 183 23.38 14.98 2.59
CA ARG A 183 21.99 15.22 2.97
C ARG A 183 21.19 15.91 1.86
N ALA A 184 21.79 16.84 1.11
CA ALA A 184 21.15 17.47 -0.03
C ALA A 184 20.90 16.46 -1.17
N VAL A 185 21.88 15.62 -1.49
CA VAL A 185 21.74 14.50 -2.46
C VAL A 185 20.66 13.51 -2.00
N SER A 186 20.69 13.09 -0.74
CA SER A 186 19.68 12.21 -0.13
C SER A 186 18.26 12.78 -0.26
N ARG A 187 18.08 14.10 -0.07
CA ARG A 187 16.80 14.80 -0.28
C ARG A 187 16.40 14.83 -1.76
N ALA A 188 17.31 15.13 -2.68
CA ALA A 188 17.03 15.14 -4.12
C ALA A 188 16.58 13.74 -4.62
N VAL A 189 17.31 12.69 -4.24
CA VAL A 189 16.95 11.29 -4.57
C VAL A 189 15.60 10.91 -3.95
N THR A 190 15.35 11.30 -2.70
CA THR A 190 14.06 11.08 -2.03
C THR A 190 12.91 11.68 -2.84
N LYS A 191 13.05 12.92 -3.35
CA LYS A 191 11.98 13.57 -4.14
C LYS A 191 11.85 13.05 -5.56
N MET A 192 12.94 12.65 -6.22
CA MET A 192 12.86 11.89 -7.48
C MET A 192 12.05 10.60 -7.30
N VAL A 193 12.28 9.86 -6.22
CA VAL A 193 11.59 8.59 -5.97
C VAL A 193 10.12 8.79 -5.57
N GLU A 194 9.83 9.68 -4.62
CA GLU A 194 8.47 9.86 -4.07
C GLU A 194 7.54 10.66 -4.99
N GLU A 195 8.07 11.60 -5.79
CA GLU A 195 7.25 12.51 -6.60
C GLU A 195 7.34 12.23 -8.11
N HIS A 196 8.27 11.41 -8.59
CA HIS A 196 8.37 11.06 -10.03
C HIS A 196 8.21 9.55 -10.27
N LEU A 197 9.17 8.72 -9.83
CA LEU A 197 9.15 7.25 -10.01
C LEU A 197 7.90 6.59 -9.39
N TYR A 198 7.43 7.10 -8.25
CA TYR A 198 6.21 6.63 -7.60
C TYR A 198 5.01 6.58 -8.56
N TRP A 199 4.80 7.61 -9.38
CA TRP A 199 3.62 7.69 -10.25
C TRP A 199 3.65 6.69 -11.40
N THR A 200 4.82 6.39 -11.95
CA THR A 200 4.95 5.39 -13.02
C THR A 200 4.74 3.99 -12.47
N LEU A 201 5.27 3.68 -11.27
CA LEU A 201 4.99 2.42 -10.57
C LEU A 201 3.51 2.31 -10.18
N ALA A 202 2.87 3.39 -9.73
CA ALA A 202 1.44 3.42 -9.43
C ALA A 202 0.56 3.20 -10.67
N TYR A 203 0.99 3.67 -11.85
CA TYR A 203 0.35 3.34 -13.14
C TYR A 203 0.43 1.84 -13.43
N CYS A 204 1.63 1.27 -13.36
CA CYS A 204 1.85 -0.17 -13.56
C CYS A 204 0.94 -0.98 -12.62
N GLN A 205 0.87 -0.60 -11.34
CA GLN A 205 0.12 -1.32 -10.32
C GLN A 205 -1.41 -1.20 -10.46
N TRP A 206 -1.93 0.02 -10.63
CA TRP A 206 -3.36 0.32 -10.54
C TRP A 206 -4.04 0.64 -11.87
N VAL A 207 -3.29 0.70 -12.98
CA VAL A 207 -3.86 0.97 -14.32
C VAL A 207 -3.62 -0.20 -15.26
N GLU A 208 -2.36 -0.59 -15.47
CA GLU A 208 -1.96 -1.70 -16.34
C GLU A 208 -2.28 -3.05 -15.67
N ASN A 209 -1.55 -3.39 -14.60
CA ASN A 209 -1.58 -4.70 -13.94
C ASN A 209 -2.73 -4.87 -12.92
N LEU A 210 -3.86 -4.21 -13.17
CA LEU A 210 -5.00 -4.12 -12.23
C LEU A 210 -5.50 -5.50 -11.78
N HIS A 211 -5.51 -6.48 -12.68
CA HIS A 211 -6.04 -7.81 -12.40
C HIS A 211 -5.16 -8.59 -11.41
N GLU A 212 -3.84 -8.56 -11.57
CA GLU A 212 -2.90 -9.20 -10.63
C GLU A 212 -2.89 -8.47 -9.29
N THR A 213 -2.88 -7.12 -9.31
CA THR A 213 -3.04 -6.31 -8.10
C THR A 213 -4.33 -6.66 -7.34
N GLN A 214 -5.46 -6.89 -8.02
CA GLN A 214 -6.71 -7.30 -7.38
C GLN A 214 -6.61 -8.66 -6.66
N LYS A 215 -5.80 -9.60 -7.18
CA LYS A 215 -5.54 -10.89 -6.50
C LYS A 215 -4.76 -10.68 -5.19
N MET A 216 -3.79 -9.76 -5.21
CA MET A 216 -2.96 -9.42 -4.05
C MET A 216 -3.74 -8.69 -2.94
N VAL A 217 -4.78 -7.92 -3.26
CA VAL A 217 -5.57 -7.18 -2.25
C VAL A 217 -6.22 -8.13 -1.23
N SER A 218 -5.91 -7.91 0.05
CA SER A 218 -6.49 -8.63 1.19
C SER A 218 -7.77 -7.96 1.67
N LEU A 219 -8.91 -8.51 1.25
CA LEU A 219 -10.22 -8.32 1.88
C LEU A 219 -10.81 -9.69 2.25
N PHE A 220 -11.58 -9.71 3.33
CA PHE A 220 -12.23 -10.90 3.90
C PHE A 220 -13.73 -10.62 4.12
N GLY A 221 -14.51 -11.69 4.23
CA GLY A 221 -15.96 -11.62 4.44
C GLY A 221 -16.79 -11.84 3.17
N PRO A 222 -18.14 -11.85 3.30
CA PRO A 222 -19.04 -11.98 2.17
C PRO A 222 -18.86 -10.81 1.20
N PHE A 223 -19.04 -11.06 -0.10
CA PHE A 223 -18.84 -10.09 -1.19
C PHE A 223 -17.41 -9.53 -1.33
N SER A 224 -16.40 -10.14 -0.70
CA SER A 224 -15.01 -9.67 -0.76
C SER A 224 -14.51 -9.42 -2.19
N ASP A 225 -14.83 -10.28 -3.16
CA ASP A 225 -14.37 -10.10 -4.55
C ASP A 225 -15.05 -8.92 -5.26
N LEU A 226 -16.33 -8.65 -4.97
CA LEU A 226 -17.02 -7.46 -5.45
C LEU A 226 -16.43 -6.20 -4.81
N LEU A 227 -16.14 -6.23 -3.50
CA LEU A 227 -15.52 -5.11 -2.79
C LEU A 227 -14.09 -4.83 -3.30
N LYS A 228 -13.29 -5.88 -3.58
CA LYS A 228 -11.98 -5.76 -4.23
C LYS A 228 -12.11 -5.13 -5.61
N TRP A 229 -13.05 -5.60 -6.43
CA TRP A 229 -13.28 -5.06 -7.76
C TRP A 229 -13.65 -3.57 -7.71
N ILE A 230 -14.61 -3.18 -6.85
CA ILE A 230 -14.99 -1.78 -6.63
C ILE A 230 -13.78 -0.95 -6.17
N PHE A 231 -13.02 -1.45 -5.18
CA PHE A 231 -11.84 -0.77 -4.65
C PHE A 231 -10.76 -0.57 -5.72
N CYS A 232 -10.40 -1.62 -6.45
CA CYS A 232 -9.39 -1.57 -7.52
C CYS A 232 -9.81 -0.61 -8.64
N HIS A 233 -11.07 -0.67 -9.10
CA HIS A 233 -11.56 0.25 -10.14
C HIS A 233 -11.68 1.71 -9.68
N LEU A 234 -12.03 1.96 -8.42
CA LEU A 234 -12.01 3.29 -7.82
C LEU A 234 -10.57 3.83 -7.74
N THR A 235 -9.63 3.03 -7.22
CA THR A 235 -8.21 3.39 -7.12
C THR A 235 -7.60 3.66 -8.49
N LYS A 236 -7.94 2.86 -9.52
CA LYS A 236 -7.57 3.13 -10.93
C LYS A 236 -8.01 4.51 -11.41
N GLY A 237 -9.26 4.90 -11.11
CA GLY A 237 -9.79 6.22 -11.44
C GLY A 237 -9.08 7.35 -10.69
N ILE A 238 -8.79 7.15 -9.40
CA ILE A 238 -8.04 8.11 -8.57
C ILE A 238 -6.63 8.28 -9.11
N VAL A 239 -5.88 7.19 -9.31
CA VAL A 239 -4.49 7.23 -9.81
C VAL A 239 -4.40 7.98 -11.14
N LYS A 240 -5.29 7.68 -12.12
CA LYS A 240 -5.33 8.43 -13.38
C LYS A 240 -5.59 9.93 -13.19
N ARG A 241 -6.51 10.31 -12.29
CA ARG A 241 -6.82 11.71 -12.00
C ARG A 241 -5.64 12.44 -11.35
N GLU A 242 -5.06 11.86 -10.30
CA GLU A 242 -3.94 12.47 -9.57
C GLU A 242 -2.71 12.59 -10.46
N MET A 243 -2.38 11.56 -11.24
CA MET A 243 -1.29 11.61 -12.23
C MET A 243 -1.49 12.70 -13.29
N TYR A 244 -2.73 12.90 -13.77
CA TYR A 244 -3.04 13.98 -14.71
C TYR A 244 -2.90 15.35 -14.04
N GLY A 245 -3.30 15.48 -12.76
CA GLY A 245 -3.04 16.66 -11.95
C GLY A 245 -1.54 16.97 -11.83
N HIS A 246 -0.76 15.96 -11.44
CA HIS A 246 0.71 16.01 -11.34
C HIS A 246 1.40 16.36 -12.67
N GLY A 247 0.81 15.94 -13.80
CA GLY A 247 1.30 16.23 -15.15
C GLY A 247 2.00 15.06 -15.81
N ILE A 248 2.59 14.13 -15.06
CA ILE A 248 3.16 12.89 -15.62
C ILE A 248 2.10 12.04 -16.35
N GLY A 249 0.85 12.09 -15.89
CA GLY A 249 -0.30 11.45 -16.56
C GLY A 249 -0.80 12.15 -17.82
N ARG A 250 -0.09 13.18 -18.32
CA ARG A 250 -0.35 13.81 -19.63
C ARG A 250 0.47 13.19 -20.77
N PHE A 251 1.55 12.47 -20.44
CA PHE A 251 2.37 11.77 -21.42
C PHE A 251 1.72 10.46 -21.87
N SER A 252 2.15 9.95 -23.02
CA SER A 252 1.82 8.61 -23.49
C SER A 252 2.46 7.54 -22.60
N GLU A 253 2.00 6.29 -22.75
CA GLU A 253 2.49 5.14 -21.99
C GLU A 253 3.99 4.88 -22.22
N GLU A 254 4.47 4.96 -23.46
CA GLU A 254 5.89 4.76 -23.78
C GLU A 254 6.79 5.90 -23.28
N GLU A 255 6.31 7.15 -23.31
CA GLU A 255 7.01 8.28 -22.70
C GLU A 255 7.10 8.10 -21.17
N MET A 256 6.02 7.66 -20.53
CA MET A 256 5.98 7.38 -19.10
C MET A 256 6.93 6.25 -18.71
N TYR A 257 7.00 5.18 -19.50
CA TYR A 257 7.99 4.12 -19.30
C TYR A 257 9.43 4.61 -19.55
N THR A 258 9.64 5.50 -20.51
CA THR A 258 10.96 6.12 -20.74
C THR A 258 11.40 6.98 -19.54
N LEU A 259 10.47 7.67 -18.89
CA LEU A 259 10.71 8.42 -17.64
C LEU A 259 11.03 7.48 -16.47
N MET A 260 10.23 6.43 -16.26
CA MET A 260 10.49 5.39 -15.25
C MET A 260 11.86 4.74 -15.42
N GLU A 261 12.21 4.37 -16.65
CA GLU A 261 13.48 3.72 -16.97
C GLU A 261 14.67 4.65 -16.70
N LYS A 262 14.54 5.95 -17.00
CA LYS A 262 15.54 6.96 -16.62
C LYS A 262 15.74 7.01 -15.11
N ASP A 263 14.67 7.13 -14.33
CA ASP A 263 14.76 7.16 -12.85
C ASP A 263 15.45 5.90 -12.30
N MET A 264 15.06 4.72 -12.79
CA MET A 264 15.63 3.45 -12.35
C MET A 264 17.10 3.31 -12.75
N ARG A 265 17.49 3.72 -13.97
CA ARG A 265 18.91 3.76 -14.38
C ARG A 265 19.71 4.81 -13.61
N THR A 266 19.11 5.96 -13.26
CA THR A 266 19.72 6.96 -12.37
C THR A 266 19.95 6.40 -10.97
N LEU A 267 19.00 5.66 -10.40
CA LEU A 267 19.20 4.95 -9.12
C LEU A 267 20.32 3.89 -9.22
N ALA A 268 20.38 3.15 -10.33
CA ALA A 268 21.43 2.14 -10.55
C ALA A 268 22.83 2.79 -10.65
N GLY A 269 22.96 3.92 -11.34
CA GLY A 269 24.20 4.69 -11.42
C GLY A 269 24.56 5.38 -10.11
N LEU A 270 23.58 5.91 -9.37
CA LEU A 270 23.78 6.48 -8.03
C LEU A 270 24.21 5.43 -7.01
N LEU A 271 23.74 4.19 -7.12
CA LEU A 271 24.21 3.08 -6.30
C LEU A 271 25.64 2.68 -6.70
N GLY A 272 25.88 2.45 -8.00
CA GLY A 272 27.14 1.89 -8.49
C GLY A 272 27.46 0.57 -7.76
N ASP A 273 28.68 0.48 -7.23
CA ASP A 273 29.17 -0.65 -6.41
C ASP A 273 28.95 -0.45 -4.90
N LYS A 274 28.30 0.65 -4.48
CA LYS A 274 28.07 0.92 -3.05
C LYS A 274 27.08 -0.08 -2.46
N LYS A 275 27.25 -0.36 -1.17
CA LYS A 275 26.36 -1.28 -0.43
C LYS A 275 24.95 -0.71 -0.27
N TYR A 276 24.87 0.61 -0.09
CA TYR A 276 23.68 1.44 0.11
C TYR A 276 23.84 2.76 -0.68
N ILE A 277 22.76 3.51 -0.88
CA ILE A 277 22.73 4.69 -1.77
C ILE A 277 23.78 5.73 -1.36
N MET A 278 23.96 5.94 -0.05
CA MET A 278 24.94 6.88 0.52
C MET A 278 26.26 6.21 0.99
N GLY A 279 26.54 4.97 0.58
CA GLY A 279 27.83 4.31 0.85
C GLY A 279 27.72 2.97 1.57
N SER A 280 28.41 2.85 2.72
CA SER A 280 28.57 1.58 3.46
C SER A 280 27.51 1.35 4.55
N THR A 281 26.83 2.41 4.98
CA THR A 281 25.83 2.41 6.06
C THR A 281 24.45 2.79 5.52
N VAL A 282 23.37 2.28 6.13
CA VAL A 282 22.00 2.64 5.75
C VAL A 282 21.64 4.05 6.19
N SER A 283 20.83 4.72 5.38
CA SER A 283 20.35 6.09 5.59
C SER A 283 18.85 6.19 5.31
N THR A 284 18.21 7.33 5.60
CA THR A 284 16.76 7.50 5.39
C THR A 284 16.35 7.40 3.90
N VAL A 285 17.25 7.72 2.97
CA VAL A 285 17.00 7.53 1.53
C VAL A 285 16.95 6.05 1.17
N ASP A 286 17.64 5.15 1.88
CA ASP A 286 17.59 3.72 1.59
C ASP A 286 16.22 3.11 1.88
N ALA A 287 15.58 3.49 2.99
CA ALA A 287 14.18 3.13 3.25
C ALA A 287 13.23 3.64 2.16
N THR A 288 13.53 4.81 1.58
CA THR A 288 12.73 5.41 0.50
C THR A 288 12.90 4.64 -0.82
N VAL A 289 14.14 4.43 -1.25
CA VAL A 289 14.47 3.75 -2.50
C VAL A 289 14.00 2.29 -2.45
N PHE A 290 14.28 1.58 -1.35
CA PHE A 290 13.77 0.21 -1.14
C PHE A 290 12.24 0.15 -1.19
N GLY A 291 11.53 1.03 -0.47
CA GLY A 291 10.07 1.00 -0.40
C GLY A 291 9.38 1.10 -1.77
N HIS A 292 10.01 1.81 -2.71
CA HIS A 292 9.51 1.98 -4.08
C HIS A 292 10.03 0.89 -5.04
N LEU A 293 11.33 0.59 -5.06
CA LEU A 293 11.89 -0.46 -5.93
C LEU A 293 11.37 -1.86 -5.56
N ALA A 294 10.98 -2.09 -4.30
CA ALA A 294 10.30 -3.30 -3.88
C ALA A 294 8.99 -3.56 -4.63
N GLN A 295 8.30 -2.52 -5.11
CA GLN A 295 7.10 -2.69 -5.93
C GLN A 295 7.47 -3.29 -7.30
N ALA A 296 8.50 -2.73 -7.94
CA ALA A 296 9.07 -3.27 -9.18
C ALA A 296 9.58 -4.72 -9.02
N MET A 297 10.19 -5.05 -7.88
CA MET A 297 10.74 -6.38 -7.62
C MET A 297 9.68 -7.47 -7.34
N TRP A 298 8.61 -7.15 -6.59
CA TRP A 298 7.76 -8.18 -5.98
C TRP A 298 6.24 -7.91 -6.05
N THR A 299 5.78 -6.77 -6.58
CA THR A 299 4.33 -6.46 -6.68
C THR A 299 3.84 -6.23 -8.11
N LEU A 300 4.75 -6.20 -9.09
CA LEU A 300 4.45 -5.94 -10.49
C LEU A 300 4.86 -7.10 -11.42
N PRO A 301 4.38 -8.33 -11.19
CA PRO A 301 4.78 -9.51 -11.98
C PRO A 301 4.45 -9.35 -13.47
N GLY A 302 5.40 -9.69 -14.32
CA GLY A 302 5.27 -9.65 -15.79
C GLY A 302 5.30 -8.25 -16.41
N THR A 303 5.51 -7.19 -15.63
CA THR A 303 5.50 -5.79 -16.12
C THR A 303 6.88 -5.32 -16.62
N ARG A 304 6.94 -4.15 -17.28
CA ARG A 304 8.21 -3.53 -17.69
C ARG A 304 9.15 -3.19 -16.51
N PRO A 305 8.72 -2.57 -15.38
CA PRO A 305 9.63 -2.33 -14.26
C PRO A 305 10.24 -3.59 -13.64
N GLU A 306 9.48 -4.69 -13.53
CA GLU A 306 10.03 -5.96 -13.03
C GLU A 306 11.11 -6.52 -13.98
N ARG A 307 10.81 -6.59 -15.29
CA ARG A 307 11.78 -7.06 -16.28
C ARG A 307 13.06 -6.21 -16.28
N LEU A 308 12.93 -4.90 -16.16
CA LEU A 308 14.07 -3.98 -16.12
C LEU A 308 14.95 -4.22 -14.88
N ILE A 309 14.36 -4.31 -13.67
CA ILE A 309 15.14 -4.47 -12.45
C ILE A 309 15.75 -5.87 -12.31
N LYS A 310 15.02 -6.93 -12.66
CA LYS A 310 15.50 -8.32 -12.57
C LYS A 310 16.41 -8.72 -13.73
N GLY A 311 16.27 -8.09 -14.91
CA GLY A 311 17.02 -8.44 -16.11
C GLY A 311 18.26 -7.57 -16.37
N GLU A 312 18.20 -6.27 -16.12
CA GLU A 312 19.27 -5.33 -16.49
C GLU A 312 19.90 -4.63 -15.28
N LEU A 313 19.11 -4.22 -14.30
CA LEU A 313 19.59 -3.41 -13.15
C LEU A 313 19.94 -4.30 -11.95
N ILE A 314 20.80 -5.30 -12.20
CA ILE A 314 21.15 -6.35 -11.23
C ILE A 314 21.71 -5.78 -9.92
N ASN A 315 22.43 -4.65 -9.95
CA ASN A 315 22.91 -4.00 -8.73
C ASN A 315 21.74 -3.47 -7.85
N LEU A 316 20.66 -2.95 -8.46
CA LEU A 316 19.44 -2.58 -7.75
C LEU A 316 18.66 -3.79 -7.22
N ALA A 317 18.57 -4.88 -8.00
CA ALA A 317 17.95 -6.12 -7.52
C ALA A 317 18.69 -6.67 -6.28
N MET A 318 20.03 -6.75 -6.35
CA MET A 318 20.88 -7.19 -5.24
C MET A 318 20.84 -6.22 -4.05
N TYR A 319 20.66 -4.93 -4.27
CA TYR A 319 20.41 -3.93 -3.21
C TYR A 319 19.07 -4.16 -2.51
N CYS A 320 17.99 -4.41 -3.27
CA CYS A 320 16.68 -4.70 -2.71
C CYS A 320 16.72 -5.99 -1.88
N GLU A 321 17.32 -7.06 -2.41
CA GLU A 321 17.52 -8.32 -1.68
C GLU A 321 18.33 -8.14 -0.39
N ARG A 322 19.36 -7.29 -0.40
CA ARG A 322 20.19 -6.98 0.77
C ARG A 322 19.39 -6.31 1.89
N ILE A 323 18.45 -5.43 1.54
CA ILE A 323 17.59 -4.73 2.50
C ILE A 323 16.47 -5.66 2.99
N ARG A 324 15.85 -6.44 2.09
CA ARG A 324 14.87 -7.49 2.45
C ARG A 324 15.48 -8.46 3.47
N ARG A 325 16.57 -9.15 3.13
CA ARG A 325 17.16 -10.17 4.02
C ARG A 325 17.65 -9.61 5.37
N LYS A 326 18.08 -8.34 5.42
CA LYS A 326 18.57 -7.72 6.66
C LYS A 326 17.44 -7.20 7.58
N PHE A 327 16.41 -6.58 7.02
CA PHE A 327 15.38 -5.88 7.81
C PHE A 327 13.99 -6.54 7.72
N TRP A 328 13.82 -7.52 6.84
CA TRP A 328 12.61 -8.30 6.63
C TRP A 328 12.92 -9.80 6.53
N PRO A 329 13.61 -10.40 7.53
CA PRO A 329 14.00 -11.81 7.49
C PRO A 329 12.79 -12.76 7.44
N GLU A 330 11.60 -12.32 7.87
CA GLU A 330 10.34 -13.06 7.79
C GLU A 330 9.62 -12.93 6.44
N TRP A 331 10.06 -12.03 5.56
CA TRP A 331 9.53 -11.89 4.21
C TRP A 331 10.23 -12.88 3.28
N HIS A 332 9.75 -14.11 3.30
CA HIS A 332 10.13 -15.14 2.33
C HIS A 332 9.49 -14.85 0.96
N HIS A 333 10.24 -15.13 -0.11
CA HIS A 333 9.75 -15.11 -1.50
C HIS A 333 10.01 -16.51 -2.09
N ASP A 334 9.07 -17.03 -2.88
CA ASP A 334 9.06 -18.46 -3.27
C ASP A 334 10.34 -18.91 -4.01
N ASP A 335 11.03 -17.98 -4.69
CA ASP A 335 12.32 -18.24 -5.35
C ASP A 335 13.47 -18.61 -4.39
N ASP A 336 13.47 -18.14 -3.12
CA ASP A 336 14.56 -18.45 -2.16
C ASP A 336 14.68 -19.97 -1.89
N ASN A 337 13.59 -20.75 -2.02
CA ASN A 337 13.61 -22.20 -1.78
C ASN A 337 14.31 -22.99 -2.91
N THR A 338 14.34 -22.45 -4.14
CA THR A 338 14.88 -23.17 -5.31
C THR A 338 16.40 -23.35 -5.29
N LEU A 339 17.10 -22.67 -4.38
CA LEU A 339 18.56 -22.74 -4.21
C LEU A 339 19.02 -23.60 -3.02
N TYR A 340 18.10 -24.11 -2.19
CA TYR A 340 18.44 -24.86 -0.97
C TYR A 340 17.83 -26.28 -0.90
N GLU A 341 16.77 -26.60 -1.65
CA GLU A 341 16.15 -27.94 -1.59
C GLU A 341 16.82 -29.00 -2.52
N SER A 342 17.89 -28.65 -3.24
CA SER A 342 18.50 -29.55 -4.24
C SER A 342 19.60 -30.50 -3.73
N GLU A 343 20.04 -30.42 -2.47
CA GLU A 343 21.19 -31.24 -1.98
C GLU A 343 20.95 -32.12 -0.72
N GLU A 344 19.83 -32.00 0.02
CA GLU A 344 19.60 -32.82 1.24
C GLU A 344 18.59 -33.98 1.09
N SER A 345 18.12 -34.29 -0.12
CA SER A 345 17.05 -35.29 -0.34
C SER A 345 17.33 -36.36 -1.41
N SER A 346 18.47 -37.06 -1.36
CA SER A 346 18.55 -38.46 -1.82
C SER A 346 19.90 -39.17 -1.56
N GLU A 347 20.13 -39.69 -0.35
CA GLU A 347 21.05 -40.83 -0.16
C GLU A 347 20.41 -41.96 0.63
N ALA A 348 19.95 -43.00 -0.09
CA ALA A 348 19.66 -44.31 0.48
C ALA A 348 19.67 -45.43 -0.59
N SER A 349 20.87 -45.79 -1.09
CA SER A 349 21.38 -47.18 -1.14
C SER A 349 22.33 -47.53 -2.32
N LYS A 350 23.62 -47.76 -1.99
CA LYS A 350 24.58 -48.77 -2.53
C LYS A 350 24.80 -48.79 -4.08
N THR A 351 26.02 -48.59 -4.60
CA THR A 351 27.15 -49.56 -4.53
C THR A 351 28.46 -48.99 -5.13
N TYR A 352 29.62 -49.27 -4.51
CA TYR A 352 31.04 -49.31 -4.99
C TYR A 352 31.33 -49.26 -6.52
N SER A 353 32.39 -48.67 -7.11
CA SER A 353 33.81 -48.36 -6.68
C SER A 353 34.43 -47.14 -7.47
N PRO A 354 35.77 -46.85 -7.57
CA PRO A 354 36.30 -45.51 -7.23
C PRO A 354 37.15 -44.79 -8.32
N LEU A 355 37.82 -43.68 -7.91
CA LEU A 355 38.74 -42.78 -8.64
C LEU A 355 38.01 -41.69 -9.47
N GLN A 356 38.52 -40.45 -9.59
CA GLN A 356 39.89 -39.98 -9.40
C GLN A 356 39.97 -38.56 -8.78
N ASP A 357 41.06 -38.30 -8.06
CA ASP A 357 41.34 -37.10 -7.27
C ASP A 357 41.97 -35.98 -8.13
N PHE A 358 41.51 -34.73 -7.99
CA PHE A 358 42.21 -33.53 -8.46
C PHE A 358 41.82 -32.30 -7.62
N SER A 359 42.27 -32.28 -6.37
CA SER A 359 42.24 -31.07 -5.53
C SER A 359 43.66 -30.52 -5.30
N PHE A 360 44.08 -29.52 -6.09
CA PHE A 360 45.34 -28.80 -5.86
C PHE A 360 45.18 -27.26 -5.88
N TYR A 361 45.27 -26.69 -4.67
CA TYR A 361 45.79 -25.36 -4.30
C TYR A 361 45.16 -24.06 -4.85
N SER A 362 44.73 -23.20 -3.91
CA SER A 362 45.31 -21.84 -3.76
C SER A 362 44.87 -21.10 -2.48
N ARG A 363 45.77 -21.01 -1.51
CA ARG A 363 45.87 -20.07 -0.36
C ARG A 363 47.11 -20.49 0.44
N THR A 364 48.02 -19.66 0.96
CA THR A 364 48.08 -18.21 1.25
C THR A 364 49.55 -17.77 1.32
N GLU A 365 49.90 -16.55 0.89
CA GLU A 365 51.02 -15.72 1.42
C GLU A 365 50.55 -14.25 1.32
N THR A 366 50.42 -13.46 2.41
CA THR A 366 51.44 -12.77 3.24
C THR A 366 52.31 -11.76 2.47
N PHE A 367 52.16 -10.48 2.81
CA PHE A 367 52.90 -9.34 2.27
C PHE A 367 54.03 -8.93 3.22
N ASP A 368 55.21 -8.69 2.65
CA ASP A 368 56.25 -7.67 2.99
C ASP A 368 57.43 -7.90 1.99
N GLU A 369 58.25 -6.93 1.56
CA GLU A 369 58.38 -5.52 1.96
C GLU A 369 58.67 -4.59 0.72
N GLU A 370 59.83 -3.93 0.65
CA GLU A 370 60.23 -2.88 -0.31
C GLU A 370 60.87 -3.34 -1.64
N GLY A 371 60.75 -2.52 -2.71
CA GLY A 371 61.42 -2.75 -4.00
C GLY A 371 61.28 -1.62 -5.03
N ASN A 372 62.13 -0.59 -4.94
CA ASN A 372 62.13 0.62 -5.79
C ASN A 372 62.39 0.34 -7.29
N SER A 373 61.46 0.71 -8.20
CA SER A 373 61.78 0.92 -9.63
C SER A 373 60.75 1.80 -10.38
N ILE A 374 61.26 2.58 -11.33
CA ILE A 374 60.53 3.61 -12.10
C ILE A 374 59.94 3.01 -13.39
N SER A 375 58.67 3.29 -13.70
CA SER A 375 58.18 3.35 -15.08
C SER A 375 57.00 4.32 -15.21
N GLN A 376 56.81 4.90 -16.39
CA GLN A 376 56.04 6.12 -16.62
C GLN A 376 54.59 5.85 -17.05
N THR A 377 53.67 6.74 -16.64
CA THR A 377 52.32 6.85 -17.20
C THR A 377 52.36 7.58 -18.55
N PRO A 378 51.73 7.07 -19.61
CA PRO A 378 51.58 7.80 -20.87
C PRO A 378 50.31 8.64 -20.83
N ASP A 379 50.43 9.98 -20.74
CA ASP A 379 49.42 10.97 -21.15
C ASP A 379 49.96 12.40 -20.92
N THR A 380 50.90 12.85 -21.76
CA THR A 380 51.29 14.27 -21.90
C THR A 380 52.17 14.46 -23.13
N ASP A 381 51.94 15.52 -23.92
CA ASP A 381 52.69 15.81 -25.14
C ASP A 381 53.69 16.99 -24.97
N TYR A 382 54.68 17.07 -25.87
CA TYR A 382 55.99 17.73 -25.66
C TYR A 382 55.98 19.27 -25.48
N THR A 383 54.82 19.92 -25.39
CA THR A 383 54.69 21.38 -25.17
C THR A 383 54.03 21.76 -23.84
N GLY A 384 53.64 20.79 -22.99
CA GLY A 384 53.35 21.05 -21.57
C GLY A 384 52.08 21.84 -21.26
N HIS A 385 51.10 21.86 -22.17
CA HIS A 385 49.79 22.49 -21.93
C HIS A 385 48.67 21.45 -21.81
N SER A 386 47.77 21.67 -20.85
CA SER A 386 46.68 20.77 -20.48
C SER A 386 45.52 20.81 -21.47
N LEU A 387 45.05 19.64 -21.93
CA LEU A 387 43.84 19.50 -22.75
C LEU A 387 42.62 19.22 -21.86
N PHE A 388 42.15 20.21 -21.11
CA PHE A 388 40.74 20.37 -20.66
C PHE A 388 40.57 21.69 -19.90
N ASP A 389 40.78 22.81 -20.59
CA ASP A 389 40.17 24.10 -20.26
C ASP A 389 39.38 24.56 -21.48
N SER A 390 38.10 24.85 -21.29
CA SER A 390 37.23 25.43 -22.32
C SER A 390 36.32 26.47 -21.68
N ASP A 391 36.87 27.67 -21.51
CA ASP A 391 36.08 28.86 -21.23
C ASP A 391 35.04 29.08 -22.33
N VAL A 392 33.84 29.49 -21.93
CA VAL A 392 32.76 29.87 -22.85
C VAL A 392 32.61 31.38 -22.77
N ASP A 393 33.08 32.08 -23.79
CA ASP A 393 32.85 33.52 -23.96
C ASP A 393 31.34 33.83 -24.05
N MET A 394 30.93 34.89 -23.36
CA MET A 394 29.57 35.44 -23.40
C MET A 394 29.55 36.66 -24.34
N ASP A 395 28.98 36.49 -25.53
CA ASP A 395 28.80 37.58 -26.48
C ASP A 395 27.76 38.62 -26.00
N GLU A 396 28.16 39.89 -26.00
CA GLU A 396 27.41 41.04 -25.52
C GLU A 396 26.34 41.49 -26.55
N TYR A 397 25.08 41.07 -26.38
CA TYR A 397 23.98 41.57 -27.19
C TYR A 397 23.62 43.02 -26.79
N ARG A 398 23.84 43.98 -27.71
CA ARG A 398 23.41 45.37 -27.54
C ARG A 398 22.02 45.61 -28.12
N ASP A 399 21.10 46.06 -27.27
CA ASP A 399 19.84 46.64 -27.72
C ASP A 399 20.05 48.00 -28.41
N HIS A 400 19.49 48.13 -29.60
CA HIS A 400 19.30 49.39 -30.31
C HIS A 400 17.81 49.58 -30.60
N GLU A 401 17.10 50.31 -29.75
CA GLU A 401 15.87 51.02 -30.16
C GLU A 401 15.97 52.51 -29.87
N GLN A 402 15.47 53.29 -30.82
CA GLN A 402 15.64 54.75 -30.87
C GLN A 402 14.44 55.47 -30.26
N CYS A 403 14.69 56.60 -29.61
CA CYS A 403 13.65 57.60 -29.43
C CYS A 403 13.22 58.16 -30.80
N LYS A 404 11.93 58.04 -31.12
CA LYS A 404 11.14 59.16 -31.68
C LYS A 404 9.64 58.96 -31.54
#